data_AF-A0A2K8SPR0-F1
#
_entry.id   AF-A0A2K8SPR0-F1
#
_cell.length_a   1.000
_cell.length_b   1.000
_cell.length_c   1.000
_cell.angle_alpha   90.00
_cell.angle_beta   90.00
_cell.angle_gamma   90.00
#
_symmetry.space_group_name_H-M   'P 1'
#
loop_
_entity.id
_entity.type
_entity.pdbx_description
1 polymer ?
#
loop_
_entity_poly.entity_id
_entity_poly.type
_entity_poly.pdbx_seq_one_letter_code
_entity_poly.pdbx_strand_id
1 'polypeptide(L)' 'MTQQILPLMHPREFLYEFPLTYGQLAQQLGVTIYAVDNWMGNRANPSRQTQRQVADFAARLKENAQLRKSVLSTEAEE' A
#
# COMPACT_ATOMS: atom_id res chain seq x y z
N MET A 1 14.54 1.80 -18.60
CA MET A 1 13.87 1.74 -17.28
C MET A 1 12.84 0.62 -17.35
N THR A 2 13.14 -0.55 -16.83
CA THR A 2 12.19 -1.66 -16.74
C THR A 2 11.13 -1.28 -15.70
N GLN A 3 9.95 -0.86 -16.16
CA GLN A 3 8.78 -0.78 -15.29
C GLN A 3 8.53 -2.21 -14.79
N GLN A 4 8.94 -2.51 -13.55
CA GLN A 4 8.47 -3.72 -12.88
C GLN A 4 6.94 -3.65 -12.91
N ILE A 5 6.31 -4.59 -13.62
CA ILE A 5 4.86 -4.71 -13.62
C ILE A 5 4.51 -5.34 -12.28
N LEU A 6 4.23 -4.49 -11.28
CA LEU A 6 3.74 -4.97 -9.99
C LEU A 6 2.36 -5.62 -10.20
N PRO A 7 2.10 -6.77 -9.56
CA PRO A 7 0.77 -7.38 -9.60
C PRO A 7 -0.26 -6.40 -9.02
N LEU A 8 -1.46 -6.40 -9.59
CA LEU A 8 -2.57 -5.60 -9.05
C LEU A 8 -2.85 -6.04 -7.61
N MET A 9 -3.13 -5.08 -6.74
CA MET A 9 -3.40 -5.33 -5.32
C MET A 9 -4.74 -4.73 -4.91
N HIS A 10 -5.56 -5.50 -4.21
CA HIS A 10 -6.81 -4.98 -3.65
C HIS A 10 -6.53 -4.15 -2.38
N PRO A 11 -7.24 -3.03 -2.13
CA PRO A 11 -7.17 -2.24 -0.90
C PRO A 11 -7.30 -3.07 0.38
N ARG A 12 -8.13 -4.14 0.34
CA ARG A 12 -8.27 -5.08 1.47
C ARG A 12 -6.97 -5.82 1.77
N GLU A 13 -6.29 -6.32 0.74
CA GLU A 13 -5.01 -7.02 0.90
C GLU A 13 -3.95 -6.06 1.44
N PHE A 14 -3.93 -4.83 0.92
CA PHE A 14 -3.06 -3.77 1.42
C PHE A 14 -3.28 -3.48 2.91
N LEU A 15 -4.52 -3.30 3.36
CA LEU A 15 -4.82 -3.00 4.77
C LEU A 15 -4.57 -4.18 5.72
N TYR A 16 -4.51 -5.40 5.19
CA TYR A 16 -4.06 -6.56 5.95
C TYR A 16 -2.54 -6.53 6.18
N GLU A 17 -1.76 -6.10 5.19
CA GLU A 17 -0.29 -6.00 5.29
C GLU A 17 0.19 -4.73 6.00
N PHE A 18 -0.53 -3.61 5.86
CA PHE A 18 -0.14 -2.31 6.39
C PHE A 18 -1.27 -1.75 7.26
N PRO A 19 -1.06 -1.57 8.58
CA PRO A 19 -2.10 -1.12 9.51
C PRO A 19 -2.39 0.38 9.37
N LEU A 20 -2.89 0.81 8.21
CA LEU A 20 -3.43 2.14 7.98
C LEU A 20 -4.93 2.16 8.28
N THR A 21 -5.43 3.32 8.68
CA THR A 21 -6.88 3.57 8.77
C THR A 21 -7.48 3.74 7.38
N TYR A 22 -8.79 3.53 7.24
CA TYR A 22 -9.49 3.74 5.96
C TYR A 22 -9.35 5.19 5.48
N GLY A 23 -9.38 6.15 6.41
CA GLY A 23 -9.18 7.57 6.10
C GLY A 23 -7.79 7.87 5.54
N GLN A 24 -6.74 7.26 6.11
CA GLN A 24 -5.37 7.42 5.61
C GLN A 24 -5.20 6.82 4.22
N LEU A 25 -5.73 5.62 3.97
CA LEU A 25 -5.67 5.00 2.65
C LEU A 25 -6.46 5.83 1.62
N ALA A 26 -7.64 6.31 2.00
CA ALA A 26 -8.46 7.18 1.14
C ALA A 26 -7.71 8.45 0.76
N GLN A 27 -7.05 9.09 1.72
CA GLN A 27 -6.24 10.29 1.50
C GLN A 27 -5.07 10.03 0.54
N GLN A 28 -4.36 8.91 0.70
CA GLN A 28 -3.22 8.55 -0.18
C GLN A 28 -3.67 8.25 -1.62
N LEU A 29 -4.84 7.63 -1.77
CA LEU A 29 -5.39 7.29 -3.09
C LEU A 29 -6.19 8.44 -3.73
N GLY A 30 -6.43 9.54 -3.01
CA GLY A 30 -7.27 10.64 -3.50
C GLY A 30 -8.73 10.26 -3.68
N VAL A 31 -9.24 9.34 -2.86
CA VAL A 31 -10.63 8.86 -2.90
C VAL A 31 -11.36 9.17 -1.59
N THR A 32 -12.66 8.94 -1.54
CA THR A 32 -13.42 9.10 -0.30
C THR A 32 -13.26 7.90 0.63
N ILE A 33 -13.39 8.12 1.94
CA ILE A 33 -13.41 7.02 2.92
C ILE A 33 -14.54 6.02 2.63
N TYR A 34 -15.66 6.49 2.08
CA TYR A 34 -16.78 5.65 1.65
C TYR A 34 -16.42 4.71 0.49
N ALA A 35 -15.55 5.13 -0.44
CA ALA A 35 -15.08 4.25 -1.50
C ALA A 35 -14.28 3.08 -0.91
N VAL A 36 -13.40 3.37 0.05
CA VAL A 36 -12.64 2.35 0.78
C VAL A 36 -13.57 1.41 1.53
N ASP A 37 -14.53 1.93 2.30
CA ASP A 37 -15.53 1.12 3.00
C ASP A 37 -16.31 0.19 2.05
N ASN A 38 -16.75 0.71 0.89
CA ASN A 38 -17.44 -0.10 -0.11
C ASN A 38 -16.57 -1.23 -0.68
N TRP A 39 -15.28 -1.00 -0.90
CA TRP A 39 -14.35 -2.06 -1.31
C TRP A 39 -14.15 -3.09 -0.18
N MET A 40 -14.07 -2.64 1.07
CA MET A 40 -13.96 -3.50 2.24
C MET A 40 -15.23 -4.30 2.52
N GLY A 41 -16.39 -3.80 2.10
CA GLY A 41 -17.68 -4.50 2.16
C GLY A 41 -18.01 -5.35 0.92
N ASN A 42 -17.11 -5.49 -0.06
CA ASN A 42 -17.38 -6.10 -1.38
C ASN A 42 -18.59 -5.48 -2.12
N ARG A 43 -18.97 -4.24 -1.79
CA ARG A 43 -20.08 -3.51 -2.43
C ARG A 43 -19.68 -2.88 -3.76
N ALA A 44 -18.39 -2.66 -3.96
CA ALA A 44 -17.80 -2.17 -5.19
C ALA A 44 -16.40 -2.78 -5.37
N ASN A 45 -15.91 -2.81 -6.61
CA ASN A 45 -14.52 -3.17 -6.90
C ASN A 45 -13.71 -1.90 -7.20
N PRO A 46 -12.47 -1.78 -6.69
CA PRO A 46 -11.57 -0.71 -7.06
C PRO A 46 -11.18 -0.80 -8.54
N SER A 47 -10.97 0.33 -9.19
CA SER A 47 -10.52 0.35 -10.59
C SER A 47 -9.12 -0.28 -10.72
N ARG A 48 -8.78 -0.79 -11.91
CA ARG A 48 -7.42 -1.31 -12.19
C ARG A 48 -6.33 -0.29 -11.89
N GLN A 49 -6.59 0.99 -12.16
CA GLN A 49 -5.66 2.08 -11.83
C GLN A 49 -5.46 2.21 -10.32
N THR A 50 -6.55 2.16 -9.54
CA THR A 50 -6.48 2.20 -8.07
C THR A 50 -5.69 1.01 -7.54
N GLN A 51 -5.98 -0.19 -8.04
CA GLN A 51 -5.28 -1.42 -7.63
C GLN A 51 -3.77 -1.34 -7.93
N ARG A 52 -3.38 -0.69 -9.05
CA ARG A 52 -1.98 -0.45 -9.37
C ARG A 52 -1.34 0.57 -8.44
N GLN A 53 -2.03 1.67 -8.13
CA GLN A 53 -1.54 2.67 -7.17
C GLN A 53 -1.33 2.05 -5.77
N VAL A 54 -2.25 1.19 -5.33
CA VAL A 54 -2.13 0.46 -4.07
C VAL A 54 -0.91 -0.46 -4.09
N ALA A 55 -0.69 -1.20 -5.19
CA ALA A 55 0.48 -2.07 -5.34
C ALA A 55 1.80 -1.28 -5.34
N ASP A 56 1.86 -0.17 -6.08
CA ASP A 56 3.02 0.72 -6.12
C ASP A 56 3.31 1.30 -4.72
N PHE A 57 2.26 1.64 -3.97
CA PHE A 57 2.40 2.16 -2.62
C PHE A 57 2.91 1.08 -1.64
N ALA A 58 2.38 -0.14 -1.73
CA ALA A 58 2.88 -1.27 -0.94
C ALA A 58 4.38 -1.54 -1.18
N ALA A 59 4.81 -1.51 -2.44
CA ALA A 59 6.22 -1.71 -2.80
C ALA A 59 7.12 -0.64 -2.17
N ARG A 60 6.73 0.65 -2.25
CA ARG A 60 7.47 1.75 -1.62
C ARG A 60 7.55 1.61 -0.11
N LEU A 61 6.48 1.16 0.55
CA LEU A 61 6.50 0.96 2.00
C LEU A 61 7.41 -0.21 2.40
N LYS A 62 7.41 -1.30 1.63
CA LYS A 62 8.32 -2.45 1.86
C LYS A 62 9.78 -2.06 1.67
N GLU A 63 10.09 -1.33 0.60
CA GLU A 63 11.44 -0.82 0.33
C GLU A 63 11.93 0.08 1.48
N ASN A 64 11.11 1.03 1.93
CA ASN A 64 11.45 1.89 3.07
C ASN A 64 11.65 1.10 4.37
N ALA A 65 10.84 0.07 4.63
CA ALA A 65 11.00 -0.79 5.80
C ALA A 65 12.30 -1.60 5.75
N GLN A 66 12.70 -2.07 4.56
CA GLN A 66 13.96 -2.79 4.36
C GLN A 66 15.18 -1.88 4.53
N LEU A 67 15.14 -0.66 3.98
CA LEU A 67 16.20 0.33 4.14
C LEU A 67 16.42 0.67 5.63
N ARG A 68 15.35 0.89 6.39
CA ARG A 68 15.44 1.15 7.84
C ARG A 68 16.07 0.00 8.62
N LYS A 69 15.72 -1.25 8.30
CA LYS A 69 16.33 -2.42 8.94
C LYS A 69 17.83 -2.52 8.64
N SER A 70 18.22 -2.25 7.39
CA SER A 70 19.63 -2.30 6.97
C SER A 70 20.49 -1.26 7.70
N VAL A 71 19.98 -0.03 7.89
CA VAL A 71 20.71 1.02 8.60
C VAL A 71 20.88 0.66 10.08
N LEU A 72 19.80 0.22 10.75
CA LEU A 72 19.84 -0.14 12.17
C LEU A 72 20.74 -1.34 12.48
N SER A 73 20.90 -2.28 11.54
CA SER A 73 21.85 -3.38 11.67
C SER A 73 23.31 -2.95 11.55
N THR A 74 23.58 -1.78 10.98
CA THR A 74 24.95 -1.25 10.81
C THR A 74 25.39 -0.41 12.02
N GLU A 75 24.45 0.11 12.82
CA GLU A 75 24.73 0.94 14.01
C GLU A 75 24.91 0.12 15.32
N ALA A 76 24.74 -1.21 15.27
CA ALA A 76 24.82 -2.08 16.44
C ALA A 76 26.17 -2.83 16.59
N GLU A 77 27.14 -2.55 15.73
CA GLU A 77 28.53 -3.04 15.83
C GLU A 77 29.51 -1.86 15.92
N GLU A 78 29.58 -1.21 17.08
CA GLU A 78 30.74 -0.40 17.53
C GLU A 78 31.07 -0.71 19.00
#